data_AF-A0A6S4T7E2-F1
#
_entry.id   AF-A0A6S4T7E2-F1
#
_cell.length_a   1.000
_cell.length_b   1.000
_cell.length_c   1.000
_cell.angle_alpha   90.00
_cell.angle_beta   90.00
_cell.angle_gamma   90.00
#
_symmetry.space_group_name_H-M   'P 1'
#
loop_
_entity.id
_entity.type
_entity.pdbx_description
1 polymer ?
#
loop_
_entity_poly.entity_id
_entity_poly.type
_entity_poly.pdbx_seq_one_letter_code
_entity_poly.pdbx_strand_id
1 'polypeptide(L)'
;MELINYQPIKVSYDGQGKEIRSHQMKASYVSASIDGLDTIYREAFKEANKIYKSQIKMDTLLEGGFQEGSLWWLLKLFTREAESQITINKESITNSVIQSIQSTINLLKRMDIHTTEIVIKDTSDGYEIDIDGERVILDELQCAILTNPKIRLAISDIVAPLTEDGIDSLIIDHGTSICPSINITKNDNNNLIIKRSHKHIIEEGEISGFYYVETLSYNPKAKWKLISKDNPANNITVIIRRCPNYMLKG
;
A
#
# COMPACT_ATOMS: atom_id res chain seq x y z
N MET A 1 23.92 22.81 -7.03
CA MET A 1 22.98 23.06 -8.14
C MET A 1 21.81 22.08 -7.99
N GLU A 2 20.61 22.41 -8.48
CA GLU A 2 19.46 21.47 -8.42
C GLU A 2 19.46 20.61 -9.69
N LEU A 3 19.42 19.29 -9.52
CA LEU A 3 19.23 18.35 -10.63
C LEU A 3 17.74 18.11 -10.81
N ILE A 4 17.27 18.29 -12.04
CA ILE A 4 15.89 17.95 -12.43
C ILE A 4 15.94 16.58 -13.10
N ASN A 5 15.38 15.57 -12.43
CA ASN A 5 15.15 14.27 -13.05
C ASN A 5 13.74 14.20 -13.63
N TYR A 6 13.64 13.51 -14.76
CA TYR A 6 12.40 13.32 -15.51
C TYR A 6 12.15 11.82 -15.66
N GLN A 7 10.97 11.37 -15.23
CA GLN A 7 10.52 10.00 -15.41
C GLN A 7 9.14 9.96 -16.08
N PRO A 8 9.04 9.48 -17.34
CA PRO A 8 7.75 9.21 -17.97
C PRO A 8 7.17 7.90 -17.43
N ILE A 9 5.89 7.93 -17.08
CA ILE A 9 5.12 6.77 -16.63
C ILE A 9 3.92 6.64 -17.54
N LYS A 10 3.89 5.56 -18.33
CA LYS A 10 2.76 5.23 -19.20
C LYS A 10 1.77 4.39 -18.42
N VAL A 11 0.51 4.81 -18.43
CA VAL A 11 -0.59 4.05 -17.84
C VAL A 11 -1.55 3.66 -18.93
N SER A 12 -1.95 2.39 -18.99
CA SER A 12 -2.98 1.88 -19.90
C SER A 12 -4.01 1.01 -19.19
N TYR A 13 -5.26 1.12 -19.65
CA TYR A 13 -6.34 0.20 -19.33
C TYR A 13 -6.71 -0.55 -20.60
N ASP A 14 -6.63 -1.88 -20.56
CA ASP A 14 -6.74 -2.75 -21.73
C ASP A 14 -7.77 -3.88 -21.49
N GLY A 15 -8.38 -4.37 -22.58
CA GLY A 15 -9.32 -5.50 -22.60
C GLY A 15 -8.85 -6.63 -23.52
N GLN A 16 -9.15 -7.89 -23.18
CA GLN A 16 -8.75 -9.11 -23.91
C GLN A 16 -9.70 -9.50 -25.06
N GLY A 17 -10.73 -8.68 -25.35
CA GLY A 17 -11.80 -9.00 -26.31
C GLY A 17 -11.40 -8.92 -27.79
N LYS A 18 -11.76 -9.96 -28.56
CA LYS A 18 -11.53 -10.08 -30.03
C LYS A 18 -12.38 -9.16 -30.92
N GLU A 19 -13.21 -8.30 -30.36
CA GLU A 19 -13.81 -7.18 -31.11
C GLU A 19 -13.77 -5.92 -30.25
N ILE A 20 -13.21 -4.86 -30.83
CA ILE A 20 -13.01 -3.51 -30.28
C ILE A 20 -14.38 -2.82 -30.09
N ARG A 21 -15.27 -3.34 -29.25
CA ARG A 21 -16.62 -2.77 -29.05
C ARG A 21 -16.78 -1.92 -27.80
N SER A 22 -15.86 -1.99 -26.83
CA SER A 22 -16.03 -1.23 -25.58
C SER A 22 -14.70 -0.87 -24.95
N HIS A 23 -13.98 0.08 -25.54
CA HIS A 23 -12.84 0.77 -24.94
C HIS A 23 -13.26 2.12 -24.38
N GLN A 24 -14.36 2.14 -23.64
CA GLN A 24 -14.91 3.34 -23.03
C GLN A 24 -14.86 3.15 -21.52
N MET A 25 -14.30 4.14 -20.83
CA MET A 25 -14.29 4.20 -19.37
C MET A 25 -15.15 5.39 -18.93
N LYS A 26 -15.92 5.21 -17.86
CA LYS A 26 -16.69 6.31 -17.27
C LYS A 26 -15.73 7.47 -16.94
N ALA A 27 -16.10 8.70 -17.30
CA ALA A 27 -15.24 9.87 -17.05
C ALA A 27 -14.86 10.02 -15.57
N SER A 28 -15.76 9.62 -14.65
CA SER A 28 -15.49 9.58 -13.21
C SER A 28 -14.32 8.66 -12.85
N TYR A 29 -14.21 7.50 -13.50
CA TYR A 29 -13.08 6.60 -13.31
C TYR A 29 -11.80 7.17 -13.90
N VAL A 30 -11.86 7.80 -15.07
CA VAL A 30 -10.68 8.47 -15.67
C VAL A 30 -10.12 9.50 -14.69
N SER A 31 -10.98 10.38 -14.16
CA SER A 31 -10.58 11.39 -13.18
C SER A 31 -10.00 10.77 -11.92
N ALA A 32 -10.70 9.79 -11.32
CA ALA A 32 -10.26 9.13 -10.10
C ALA A 32 -8.91 8.40 -10.28
N SER A 33 -8.69 7.77 -11.44
CA SER A 33 -7.42 7.10 -11.74
C SER A 33 -6.27 8.10 -11.86
N ILE A 34 -6.48 9.25 -12.50
CA ILE A 34 -5.45 10.30 -12.62
C ILE A 34 -5.10 10.87 -11.23
N ASP A 35 -6.13 11.25 -10.46
CA ASP A 35 -5.95 11.80 -9.10
C ASP A 35 -5.32 10.76 -8.16
N GLY A 36 -5.67 9.49 -8.33
CA GLY A 36 -5.09 8.36 -7.61
C GLY A 36 -3.60 8.23 -7.90
N LEU A 37 -3.19 8.19 -9.17
CA LEU A 37 -1.78 8.08 -9.54
C LEU A 37 -0.95 9.25 -9.00
N ASP A 38 -1.43 10.47 -9.17
CA ASP A 38 -0.80 11.66 -8.59
C ASP A 38 -0.62 11.53 -7.07
N THR A 39 -1.67 11.06 -6.37
CA THR A 39 -1.63 10.85 -4.93
C THR A 39 -0.63 9.76 -4.51
N ILE A 40 -0.55 8.64 -5.23
CA ILE A 40 0.40 7.55 -4.94
C ILE A 40 1.82 8.10 -4.96
N TYR A 41 2.24 8.71 -6.07
CA TYR A 41 3.62 9.19 -6.19
C TYR A 41 3.89 10.35 -5.23
N ARG A 42 2.99 11.34 -5.13
CA ARG A 42 3.22 12.51 -4.27
C ARG A 42 3.37 12.11 -2.80
N GLU A 43 2.50 11.25 -2.28
CA GLU A 43 2.61 10.82 -0.89
C GLU A 43 3.81 9.89 -0.67
N ALA A 44 4.17 9.04 -1.63
CA ALA A 44 5.38 8.21 -1.55
C ALA A 44 6.67 9.05 -1.49
N PHE A 45 6.79 10.09 -2.32
CA PHE A 45 7.92 11.03 -2.24
C PHE A 45 7.94 11.84 -0.94
N LYS A 46 6.76 12.17 -0.37
CA LYS A 46 6.69 12.79 0.96
C LYS A 46 7.21 11.86 2.05
N GLU A 47 6.88 10.56 2.01
CA GLU A 47 7.43 9.60 2.98
C GLU A 47 8.94 9.41 2.79
N ALA A 48 9.42 9.30 1.55
CA ALA A 48 10.85 9.23 1.25
C ALA A 48 11.62 10.46 1.78
N ASN A 49 11.06 11.66 1.61
CA ASN A 49 11.65 12.89 2.18
C ASN A 49 11.75 12.85 3.70
N LYS A 50 10.77 12.27 4.40
CA LYS A 50 10.82 12.14 5.86
C LYS A 50 11.90 11.15 6.30
N ILE A 51 11.93 9.97 5.65
CA ILE A 51 12.84 8.87 5.99
C ILE A 51 14.28 9.24 5.69
N TYR A 52 14.55 9.70 4.47
CA TYR A 52 15.91 10.02 4.01
C TYR A 52 16.34 11.46 4.34
N LYS A 53 15.48 12.24 5.01
CA LYS A 53 15.69 13.66 5.30
C LYS A 53 16.07 14.48 4.05
N SER A 54 15.54 14.08 2.90
CA SER A 54 15.75 14.75 1.62
C SER A 54 14.74 15.88 1.41
N GLN A 55 14.96 16.69 0.37
CA GLN A 55 14.07 17.82 0.03
C GLN A 55 13.61 17.72 -1.43
N ILE A 56 13.18 16.53 -1.83
CA ILE A 56 12.74 16.28 -3.19
C ILE A 56 11.40 16.97 -3.40
N LYS A 57 11.37 17.92 -4.33
CA LYS A 57 10.11 18.48 -4.83
C LYS A 57 9.65 17.64 -6.00
N MET A 58 8.37 17.29 -5.99
CA MET A 58 7.74 16.47 -7.01
C MET A 58 6.59 17.24 -7.66
N ASP A 59 6.60 17.27 -8.98
CA ASP A 59 5.50 17.76 -9.81
C ASP A 59 5.05 16.63 -10.76
N THR A 60 3.74 16.47 -10.91
CA THR A 60 3.12 15.57 -11.89
C THR A 60 2.52 16.39 -13.01
N LEU A 61 2.87 16.07 -14.25
CA LEU A 61 2.18 16.60 -15.43
C LEU A 61 1.56 15.46 -16.21
N LEU A 62 0.36 15.69 -16.75
CA LEU A 62 -0.33 14.75 -17.61
C LEU A 62 -0.13 15.15 -19.07
N GLU A 63 0.31 14.22 -19.89
CA GLU A 63 0.36 14.36 -21.34
C GLU A 63 -0.32 13.14 -21.98
N GLY A 64 -1.23 13.36 -22.92
CA GLY A 64 -1.91 12.24 -23.59
C GLY A 64 -3.06 12.70 -24.46
N GLY A 65 -3.58 11.77 -25.26
CA GLY A 65 -4.77 11.97 -26.08
C GLY A 65 -5.68 10.76 -25.96
N PHE A 66 -6.99 11.00 -25.89
CA PHE A 66 -8.00 9.95 -26.00
C PHE A 66 -8.14 9.59 -27.49
N GLN A 67 -7.81 8.36 -27.88
CA GLN A 67 -8.15 7.84 -29.20
C GLN A 67 -9.14 6.69 -29.06
N GLU A 68 -10.01 6.51 -30.06
CA GLU A 68 -10.90 5.35 -30.11
C GLU A 68 -10.08 4.06 -29.94
N GLY A 69 -10.45 3.23 -28.97
CA GLY A 69 -9.85 1.90 -28.80
C GLY A 69 -8.71 1.80 -27.79
N SER A 70 -8.26 2.88 -27.13
CA SER A 70 -7.29 2.76 -26.03
C SER A 70 -7.37 3.93 -25.04
N LEU A 71 -7.42 3.62 -23.74
CA LEU A 71 -7.34 4.61 -22.67
C LEU A 71 -5.94 4.56 -22.06
N TRP A 72 -5.06 5.42 -22.56
CA TRP A 72 -3.73 5.57 -21.99
C TRP A 72 -3.39 7.04 -21.80
N TRP A 73 -2.48 7.29 -20.87
CA TRP A 73 -1.88 8.60 -20.65
C TRP A 73 -0.44 8.47 -20.16
N LEU A 74 0.32 9.54 -20.31
CA LEU A 74 1.66 9.68 -19.76
C LEU A 74 1.59 10.61 -18.55
N LEU A 75 2.00 10.10 -17.39
CA LEU A 75 2.38 10.94 -16.27
C LEU A 75 3.87 11.24 -16.38
N LYS A 76 4.20 12.53 -16.29
CA LYS A 76 5.56 13.01 -16.24
C LYS A 76 5.87 13.36 -14.80
N LEU A 77 6.75 12.58 -14.18
CA LEU A 77 7.28 12.90 -12.85
C LEU A 77 8.50 13.78 -13.00
N PHE A 78 8.48 14.95 -12.37
CA PHE A 78 9.64 15.81 -12.24
C PHE A 78 10.07 15.82 -10.78
N THR A 79 11.33 15.46 -10.53
CA THR A 79 11.90 15.55 -9.19
C THR A 79 13.07 16.51 -9.18
N ARG A 80 13.13 17.40 -8.20
CA ARG A 80 14.28 18.29 -8.00
C ARG A 80 15.06 17.89 -6.76
N GLU A 81 16.32 17.54 -6.93
CA GLU A 81 17.20 17.07 -5.86
C GLU A 81 18.46 17.95 -5.77
N ALA A 82 18.96 18.15 -4.54
CA ALA A 82 20.25 18.81 -4.35
C ALA A 82 21.39 17.84 -4.68
N GLU A 83 22.35 18.23 -5.51
CA GLU A 83 23.48 17.38 -5.95
C GLU A 83 24.25 16.69 -4.81
N SER A 84 24.38 17.34 -3.66
CA SER A 84 25.08 16.80 -2.49
C SER A 84 24.37 15.59 -1.88
N GLN A 85 23.08 15.37 -2.16
CA GLN A 85 22.30 14.25 -1.63
C GLN A 85 22.50 12.97 -2.48
N ILE A 86 22.67 13.11 -3.79
CA ILE A 86 22.88 11.98 -4.72
C ILE A 86 24.24 11.32 -4.49
N THR A 87 25.27 12.12 -4.19
CA THR A 87 26.63 11.63 -3.94
C THR A 87 26.75 10.79 -2.67
N ILE A 88 25.83 10.95 -1.71
CA ILE A 88 25.83 10.22 -0.44
C ILE A 88 25.14 8.85 -0.57
N ASN A 89 24.03 8.76 -1.33
CA ASN A 89 23.21 7.55 -1.34
C ASN A 89 23.48 6.53 -2.45
N LYS A 90 24.33 6.84 -3.45
CA LYS A 90 24.69 5.98 -4.62
C LYS A 90 23.52 5.47 -5.50
N GLU A 91 22.30 5.39 -4.98
CA GLU A 91 21.05 5.06 -5.68
C GLU A 91 20.13 6.29 -5.71
N SER A 92 19.43 6.47 -6.83
CA SER A 92 18.44 7.55 -6.98
C SER A 92 17.24 7.28 -6.07
N ILE A 93 16.87 8.23 -5.21
CA ILE A 93 15.69 8.14 -4.33
C ILE A 93 14.42 7.92 -5.17
N THR A 94 14.39 8.46 -6.38
CA THR A 94 13.31 8.21 -7.35
C THR A 94 13.16 6.73 -7.68
N ASN A 95 14.26 5.99 -7.87
CA ASN A 95 14.21 4.56 -8.14
C ASN A 95 13.71 3.78 -6.93
N SER A 96 14.20 4.11 -5.73
CA SER A 96 13.76 3.48 -4.48
C SER A 96 12.26 3.69 -4.25
N VAL A 97 11.74 4.90 -4.54
CA VAL A 97 10.30 5.20 -4.47
C VAL A 97 9.51 4.34 -5.45
N ILE A 98 9.92 4.30 -6.72
CA ILE A 98 9.22 3.52 -7.75
C ILE A 98 9.20 2.02 -7.41
N GLN A 99 10.34 1.47 -6.99
CA GLN A 99 10.45 0.07 -6.57
C GLN A 99 9.61 -0.23 -5.33
N SER A 100 9.53 0.72 -4.39
CA SER A 100 8.74 0.54 -3.17
C SER A 100 7.23 0.59 -3.45
N ILE A 101 6.78 1.45 -4.38
CA ILE A 101 5.39 1.46 -4.86
C ILE A 101 5.06 0.12 -5.53
N GLN A 102 5.92 -0.36 -6.43
CA GLN A 102 5.72 -1.65 -7.08
C GLN A 102 5.66 -2.81 -6.09
N SER A 103 6.61 -2.85 -5.15
CA SER A 103 6.66 -3.88 -4.11
C SER A 103 5.40 -3.88 -3.26
N THR A 104 4.93 -2.70 -2.87
CA THR A 104 3.69 -2.53 -2.10
C THR A 104 2.47 -3.02 -2.88
N ILE A 105 2.32 -2.66 -4.16
CA ILE A 105 1.20 -3.13 -4.98
C ILE A 105 1.26 -4.65 -5.14
N ASN A 106 2.43 -5.21 -5.47
CA ASN A 106 2.61 -6.66 -5.62
C ASN A 106 2.30 -7.43 -4.33
N LEU A 107 2.67 -6.86 -3.19
CA LEU A 107 2.39 -7.40 -1.87
C LEU A 107 0.89 -7.43 -1.58
N LEU A 108 0.18 -6.33 -1.84
CA LEU A 108 -1.27 -6.26 -1.66
C LEU A 108 -2.01 -7.23 -2.60
N LYS A 109 -1.52 -7.44 -3.83
CA LYS A 109 -2.09 -8.42 -4.77
C LYS A 109 -2.06 -9.85 -4.21
N ARG A 110 -0.97 -10.20 -3.51
CA ARG A 110 -0.72 -11.55 -2.99
C ARG A 110 -1.54 -11.86 -1.73
N MET A 111 -2.02 -10.85 -1.01
CA MET A 111 -2.75 -11.06 0.25
C MET A 111 -4.13 -11.69 0.03
N ASP A 112 -4.47 -12.69 0.85
CA ASP A 112 -5.81 -13.26 0.89
C ASP A 112 -6.91 -12.19 1.10
N ILE A 113 -8.03 -12.35 0.39
CA ILE A 113 -9.16 -11.43 0.39
C ILE A 113 -9.84 -11.30 1.76
N HIS A 114 -9.74 -12.34 2.60
CA HIS A 114 -10.31 -12.40 3.94
C HIS A 114 -9.38 -11.80 5.01
N THR A 115 -8.12 -11.52 4.68
CA THR A 115 -7.22 -10.80 5.57
C THR A 115 -7.76 -9.39 5.81
N THR A 116 -8.18 -9.07 7.03
CA THR A 116 -8.75 -7.76 7.39
C THR A 116 -7.72 -6.80 8.01
N GLU A 117 -6.58 -7.32 8.48
CA GLU A 117 -5.56 -6.56 9.20
C GLU A 117 -4.17 -6.97 8.71
N ILE A 118 -3.34 -5.99 8.33
CA ILE A 118 -1.91 -6.20 8.02
C ILE A 118 -1.13 -6.01 9.32
N VAL A 119 -0.50 -7.06 9.80
CA VAL A 119 0.32 -7.04 11.02
C VAL A 119 1.77 -6.77 10.64
N ILE A 120 2.34 -5.72 11.21
CA ILE A 120 3.72 -5.29 10.97
C ILE A 120 4.50 -5.47 12.26
N LYS A 121 5.66 -6.13 12.18
CA LYS A 121 6.55 -6.39 13.30
C LYS A 121 7.91 -5.75 13.06
N ASP A 122 8.47 -5.12 14.08
CA ASP A 122 9.83 -4.58 14.03
C ASP A 122 10.85 -5.73 14.11
N THR A 123 11.85 -5.70 13.24
CA THR A 123 12.96 -6.67 13.23
C THR A 123 14.31 -5.95 13.11
N SER A 124 15.43 -6.65 13.32
CA SER A 124 16.77 -6.08 13.12
C SER A 124 17.03 -5.63 11.67
N ASP A 125 16.32 -6.25 10.73
CA ASP A 125 16.57 -6.12 9.28
C ASP A 125 15.50 -5.24 8.58
N GLY A 126 14.57 -4.64 9.34
CA GLY A 126 13.48 -3.83 8.83
C GLY A 126 12.14 -4.22 9.47
N TYR A 127 11.10 -4.31 8.64
CA TYR A 127 9.73 -4.61 9.10
C TYR A 127 9.27 -5.95 8.54
N GLU A 128 8.85 -6.89 9.39
CA GLU A 128 8.30 -8.17 8.97
C GLU A 128 6.78 -8.09 8.88
N ILE A 129 6.22 -8.63 7.79
CA ILE A 129 4.79 -8.91 7.67
C ILE A 129 4.55 -10.37 7.30
N ASP A 130 3.38 -10.88 7.67
CA ASP A 130 2.90 -12.21 7.29
C ASP A 130 1.89 -12.08 6.15
N ILE A 131 2.17 -12.76 5.03
CA ILE A 131 1.27 -12.90 3.88
C ILE A 131 0.99 -14.38 3.70
N ASP A 132 -0.20 -14.83 4.11
CA ASP A 132 -0.68 -16.19 3.92
C ASP A 132 0.30 -17.28 4.44
N GLY A 133 1.00 -16.98 5.54
CA GLY A 133 1.98 -17.87 6.18
C GLY A 133 3.42 -17.65 5.71
N GLU A 134 3.64 -16.81 4.71
CA GLU A 134 4.98 -16.40 4.26
C GLU A 134 5.41 -15.09 4.91
N ARG A 135 6.61 -15.12 5.49
CA ARG A 135 7.24 -13.91 6.06
C ARG A 135 7.89 -13.10 4.97
N VAL A 136 7.52 -11.83 4.89
CA VAL A 136 8.09 -10.86 3.96
C VAL A 136 8.73 -9.72 4.75
N ILE A 137 10.02 -9.47 4.50
CA ILE A 137 10.74 -8.35 5.09
C ILE A 137 10.61 -7.14 4.16
N LEU A 138 10.24 -6.01 4.75
CA LEU A 138 10.07 -4.72 4.11
C LEU A 138 11.11 -3.74 4.64
N ASP A 139 11.62 -2.91 3.75
CA ASP A 139 12.37 -1.72 4.16
C ASP A 139 11.43 -0.65 4.74
N GLU A 140 12.03 0.41 5.31
CA GLU A 140 11.29 1.50 5.94
C GLU A 140 10.36 2.24 4.98
N LEU A 141 10.76 2.42 3.72
CA LEU A 141 9.96 3.13 2.73
C LEU A 141 8.78 2.28 2.26
N GLN A 142 9.00 0.99 2.03
CA GLN A 142 7.95 0.02 1.70
C GLN A 142 6.91 -0.06 2.82
N CYS A 143 7.36 -0.12 4.08
CA CYS A 143 6.46 -0.12 5.24
C CYS A 143 5.65 1.19 5.33
N ALA A 144 6.29 2.35 5.13
CA ALA A 144 5.63 3.65 5.15
C ALA A 144 4.58 3.79 4.03
N ILE A 145 4.88 3.31 2.82
CA ILE A 145 3.94 3.33 1.69
C ILE A 145 2.76 2.38 1.95
N LEU A 146 3.02 1.17 2.45
CA LEU A 146 1.99 0.16 2.77
C LEU A 146 1.02 0.64 3.87
N THR A 147 1.52 1.39 4.84
CA THR A 147 0.72 1.90 5.96
C THR A 147 0.02 3.22 5.66
N ASN A 148 0.42 3.95 4.63
CA ASN A 148 -0.17 5.23 4.29
C ASN A 148 -1.62 5.08 3.76
N PRO A 149 -2.63 5.60 4.48
CA PRO A 149 -4.03 5.42 4.12
C PRO A 149 -4.41 6.12 2.81
N LYS A 150 -3.73 7.21 2.43
CA LYS A 150 -3.99 7.92 1.18
C LYS A 150 -3.43 7.18 -0.03
N ILE A 151 -2.32 6.48 0.15
CA ILE A 151 -1.75 5.63 -0.91
C ILE A 151 -2.66 4.42 -1.13
N ARG A 152 -3.09 3.74 -0.05
CA ARG A 152 -4.06 2.62 -0.14
C ARG A 152 -5.39 3.08 -0.75
N LEU A 153 -5.90 4.20 -0.23
CA LEU A 153 -6.66 5.25 -0.93
C LEU A 153 -6.75 5.09 -2.45
N ALA A 154 -5.75 5.73 -3.03
CA ALA A 154 -5.54 5.87 -4.44
C ALA A 154 -5.29 4.53 -5.17
N ILE A 155 -4.67 3.54 -4.53
CA ILE A 155 -4.52 2.20 -5.13
C ILE A 155 -5.90 1.60 -5.42
N SER A 156 -6.86 1.73 -4.49
CA SER A 156 -8.23 1.28 -4.72
C SER A 156 -8.91 2.06 -5.85
N ASP A 157 -8.67 3.37 -5.93
CA ASP A 157 -9.27 4.22 -6.97
C ASP A 157 -8.78 3.85 -8.37
N ILE A 158 -7.48 3.55 -8.53
CA ILE A 158 -6.91 3.17 -9.84
C ILE A 158 -7.34 1.76 -10.29
N VAL A 159 -7.69 0.85 -9.37
CA VAL A 159 -8.14 -0.51 -9.75
C VAL A 159 -9.65 -0.65 -9.89
N ALA A 160 -10.43 0.29 -9.34
CA ALA A 160 -11.89 0.30 -9.44
C ALA A 160 -12.42 0.09 -10.87
N PRO A 161 -11.80 0.64 -11.95
CA PRO A 161 -12.29 0.43 -13.31
C PRO A 161 -12.26 -1.03 -13.76
N LEU A 162 -11.41 -1.88 -13.17
CA LEU A 162 -11.35 -3.32 -13.46
C LEU A 162 -12.62 -4.08 -13.04
N THR A 163 -13.52 -3.44 -12.28
CA THR A 163 -14.84 -4.01 -11.99
C THR A 163 -15.79 -3.98 -13.19
N GLU A 164 -15.56 -3.08 -14.15
CA GLU A 164 -16.44 -2.93 -15.32
C GLU A 164 -16.16 -4.01 -16.36
N ASP A 165 -17.17 -4.28 -17.19
CA ASP A 165 -17.03 -5.22 -18.29
C ASP A 165 -16.21 -4.61 -19.43
N GLY A 166 -15.26 -5.39 -19.97
CA GLY A 166 -14.38 -4.97 -21.05
C GLY A 166 -13.06 -4.31 -20.62
N ILE A 167 -12.86 -4.06 -19.32
CA ILE A 167 -11.57 -3.62 -18.76
C ILE A 167 -10.96 -4.79 -17.98
N ASP A 168 -9.91 -5.40 -18.52
CA ASP A 168 -9.34 -6.64 -17.98
C ASP A 168 -8.00 -6.43 -17.26
N SER A 169 -7.26 -5.39 -17.63
CA SER A 169 -5.97 -5.07 -17.02
C SER A 169 -5.65 -3.59 -16.95
N LEU A 170 -4.93 -3.21 -15.89
CA LEU A 170 -4.25 -1.93 -15.72
C LEU A 170 -2.74 -2.19 -15.77
N ILE A 171 -2.05 -1.46 -16.65
CA ILE A 171 -0.59 -1.53 -16.80
C ILE A 171 0.00 -0.16 -16.46
N ILE A 172 0.97 -0.13 -15.53
CA ILE A 172 1.77 1.05 -15.19
C ILE A 172 3.21 0.75 -15.59
N ASP A 173 3.63 1.31 -16.72
CA ASP A 173 4.98 1.18 -17.26
C ASP A 173 5.82 2.41 -16.90
N HIS A 174 6.85 2.19 -16.11
CA HIS A 174 7.77 3.24 -15.68
C HIS A 174 8.85 3.54 -16.73
N GLY A 175 8.94 2.80 -17.84
CA GLY A 175 9.91 3.05 -18.90
C GLY A 175 11.38 2.87 -18.47
N THR A 176 11.63 2.13 -17.39
CA THR A 176 12.98 1.81 -16.89
C THR A 176 13.23 0.31 -16.93
N SER A 177 14.46 -0.10 -17.24
CA SER A 177 14.85 -1.52 -17.16
C SER A 177 14.96 -2.04 -15.72
N ILE A 178 15.03 -1.15 -14.73
CA ILE A 178 15.27 -1.43 -13.31
C ILE A 178 13.97 -1.74 -12.55
N CYS A 179 12.83 -1.24 -13.04
CA CYS A 179 11.52 -1.50 -12.49
C CYS A 179 10.59 -2.01 -13.59
N PRO A 180 10.18 -3.29 -13.55
CA PRO A 180 9.25 -3.82 -14.55
C PRO A 180 7.89 -3.12 -14.45
N SER A 181 7.13 -3.15 -15.54
CA SER A 181 5.75 -2.66 -15.57
C SER A 181 4.90 -3.35 -14.49
N ILE A 182 4.11 -2.57 -13.74
CA ILE A 182 3.11 -3.11 -12.82
C ILE A 182 1.91 -3.53 -13.67
N ASN A 183 1.58 -4.81 -13.64
CA ASN A 183 0.39 -5.35 -14.31
C ASN A 183 -0.62 -5.81 -13.25
N ILE A 184 -1.83 -5.26 -13.29
CA ILE A 184 -2.94 -5.57 -12.39
C ILE A 184 -4.08 -6.08 -13.25
N THR A 185 -4.50 -7.32 -13.00
CA THR A 185 -5.60 -7.96 -13.72
C THR A 185 -6.91 -7.82 -12.95
N LYS A 186 -8.03 -8.08 -13.62
CA LYS A 186 -9.36 -8.12 -13.00
C LYS A 186 -9.45 -9.05 -11.77
N ASN A 187 -8.68 -10.14 -11.74
CA ASN A 187 -8.62 -11.06 -10.60
C ASN A 187 -7.93 -10.44 -9.37
N ASP A 188 -6.95 -9.56 -9.59
CA ASP A 188 -6.20 -8.91 -8.52
C ASP A 188 -7.03 -7.82 -7.79
N ASN A 189 -8.04 -7.28 -8.46
CA ASN A 189 -8.85 -6.15 -7.99
C ASN A 189 -9.43 -6.37 -6.59
N ASN A 190 -9.94 -7.58 -6.32
CA ASN A 190 -10.55 -7.92 -5.04
C ASN A 190 -9.62 -7.75 -3.84
N ASN A 191 -8.31 -7.90 -4.05
CA ASN A 191 -7.29 -7.76 -3.03
C ASN A 191 -6.78 -6.32 -2.91
N LEU A 192 -7.00 -5.47 -3.90
CA LEU A 192 -6.49 -4.09 -3.95
C LEU A 192 -7.52 -3.03 -3.51
N ILE A 193 -8.82 -3.37 -3.50
CA ILE A 193 -9.87 -2.52 -2.94
C ILE A 193 -9.66 -2.35 -1.43
N ILE A 194 -9.72 -1.12 -0.92
CA ILE A 194 -9.48 -0.83 0.50
C ILE A 194 -10.51 -1.53 1.37
N LYS A 195 -10.06 -2.58 2.05
CA LYS A 195 -10.82 -3.26 3.12
C LYS A 195 -10.03 -3.38 4.43
N ARG A 196 -8.71 -3.14 4.39
CA ARG A 196 -7.80 -3.57 5.45
C ARG A 196 -7.31 -2.40 6.32
N SER A 197 -7.32 -2.61 7.63
CA SER A 197 -6.55 -1.80 8.58
C SER A 197 -5.11 -2.34 8.68
N HIS A 198 -4.21 -1.57 9.30
CA HIS A 198 -2.88 -2.06 9.68
C HIS A 198 -2.72 -1.97 11.20
N LYS A 199 -1.90 -2.86 11.75
CA LYS A 199 -1.53 -2.88 13.17
C LYS A 199 -0.03 -3.06 13.30
N HIS A 200 0.60 -2.19 14.08
CA HIS A 200 2.02 -2.24 14.38
C HIS A 200 2.27 -2.98 15.71
N ILE A 201 3.19 -3.93 15.71
CA ILE A 201 3.64 -4.67 16.88
C ILE A 201 5.10 -4.31 17.12
N ILE A 202 5.33 -3.54 18.18
CA ILE A 202 6.64 -3.00 18.55
C ILE A 202 7.44 -4.03 19.39
N GLU A 203 6.74 -4.90 20.12
CA GLU A 203 7.37 -5.91 20.96
C GLU A 203 6.44 -7.12 21.08
N GLU A 204 6.96 -8.32 20.81
CA GLU A 204 6.29 -9.59 21.12
C GLU A 204 6.85 -10.14 22.43
N GLY A 205 5.96 -10.40 23.39
CA GLY A 205 6.35 -10.91 24.69
C GLY A 205 5.17 -11.47 25.46
N GLU A 206 5.47 -12.21 26.52
CA GLU A 206 4.48 -12.65 27.49
C GLU A 206 4.47 -11.69 28.67
N ILE A 207 3.31 -11.08 28.92
CA ILE A 207 3.10 -10.24 30.09
C ILE A 207 2.26 -11.00 31.11
N SER A 208 2.83 -11.17 32.30
CA SER A 208 2.15 -11.75 33.45
C SER A 208 1.94 -10.67 34.50
N GLY A 209 0.74 -10.59 35.07
CA GLY A 209 0.43 -9.59 36.07
C GLY A 209 -1.04 -9.56 36.45
N PHE A 210 -1.37 -8.75 37.46
CA PHE A 210 -2.75 -8.52 37.87
C PHE A 210 -3.29 -7.28 37.17
N TYR A 211 -4.41 -7.43 36.47
CA TYR A 211 -5.04 -6.35 35.73
C TYR A 211 -6.48 -6.14 36.19
N TYR A 212 -6.90 -4.89 36.20
CA TYR A 212 -8.30 -4.51 36.33
C TYR A 212 -8.93 -4.38 34.95
N VAL A 213 -10.15 -4.91 34.77
CA VAL A 213 -10.93 -4.71 33.55
C VAL A 213 -11.65 -3.37 33.65
N GLU A 214 -11.35 -2.43 32.77
CA GLU A 214 -11.96 -1.09 32.81
C GLU A 214 -13.46 -1.13 32.46
N THR A 215 -13.89 -2.06 31.61
CA THR A 215 -15.30 -2.18 31.21
C THR A 215 -15.66 -3.65 30.97
N LEU A 216 -16.44 -4.23 31.89
CA LEU A 216 -17.04 -5.55 31.72
C LEU A 216 -18.24 -5.45 30.76
N SER A 217 -17.97 -5.46 29.46
CA SER A 217 -19.00 -5.71 28.45
C SER A 217 -19.13 -7.22 28.24
N TYR A 218 -20.32 -7.79 28.44
CA TYR A 218 -20.63 -9.19 28.14
C TYR A 218 -20.73 -9.44 26.62
N ASN A 219 -19.80 -8.88 25.85
CA ASN A 219 -19.66 -9.17 24.43
C ASN A 219 -18.35 -9.95 24.25
N PRO A 220 -18.41 -11.26 23.94
CA PRO A 220 -17.22 -12.10 23.76
C PRO A 220 -16.37 -11.72 22.54
N LYS A 221 -16.86 -10.81 21.68
CA LYS A 221 -16.10 -10.22 20.57
C LYS A 221 -15.59 -8.81 20.86
N ALA A 222 -15.95 -8.22 22.00
CA ALA A 222 -15.45 -6.89 22.35
C ALA A 222 -13.96 -6.96 22.70
N LYS A 223 -13.26 -5.87 22.37
CA LYS A 223 -11.90 -5.62 22.86
C LYS A 223 -12.00 -5.14 24.31
N TRP A 224 -11.27 -5.77 25.22
CA TRP A 224 -11.25 -5.48 26.65
C TRP A 224 -10.00 -4.67 26.95
N LYS A 225 -10.16 -3.56 27.66
CA LYS A 225 -9.02 -2.78 28.15
C LYS A 225 -8.68 -3.26 29.56
N LEU A 226 -7.48 -3.82 29.69
CA LEU A 226 -6.91 -4.27 30.95
C LEU A 226 -5.92 -3.20 31.44
N ILE A 227 -6.11 -2.71 32.65
CA ILE A 227 -5.26 -1.70 33.28
C ILE A 227 -4.38 -2.42 34.30
N SER A 228 -3.07 -2.26 34.20
CA SER A 228 -2.15 -2.89 35.16
C SER A 228 -2.41 -2.37 36.57
N LYS A 229 -2.50 -3.28 37.53
CA LYS A 229 -2.64 -2.93 38.95
C LYS A 229 -1.40 -2.19 39.47
N ASP A 230 -0.23 -2.58 39.00
CA ASP A 230 1.06 -2.10 39.50
C ASP A 230 1.49 -0.80 38.80
N ASN A 231 1.04 -0.58 37.56
CA ASN A 231 1.25 0.66 36.83
C ASN A 231 0.00 1.05 36.01
N PRO A 232 -0.90 1.89 36.55
CA PRO A 232 -2.14 2.27 35.87
C PRO A 232 -1.94 3.00 34.53
N ALA A 233 -0.76 3.57 34.26
CA ALA A 233 -0.45 4.15 32.96
C ALA A 233 -0.30 3.06 31.87
N ASN A 234 0.11 1.86 32.26
CA ASN A 234 0.19 0.70 31.37
C ASN A 234 -1.18 0.05 31.24
N ASN A 235 -1.74 0.12 30.04
CA ASN A 235 -2.96 -0.59 29.68
C ASN A 235 -2.76 -1.38 28.40
N ILE A 236 -3.42 -2.51 28.31
CA ILE A 236 -3.37 -3.42 27.17
C ILE A 236 -4.79 -3.69 26.68
N THR A 237 -4.96 -3.82 25.37
CA THR A 237 -6.24 -4.17 24.77
C THR A 237 -6.20 -5.62 24.33
N VAL A 238 -7.07 -6.45 24.90
CA VAL A 238 -7.12 -7.89 24.65
C VAL A 238 -8.47 -8.32 24.08
N ILE A 239 -8.51 -9.46 23.41
CA ILE A 239 -9.77 -10.14 23.04
C ILE A 239 -9.77 -11.48 23.76
N ILE A 240 -10.75 -11.71 24.64
CA ILE A 240 -10.88 -12.99 25.33
C ILE A 240 -11.54 -13.98 24.37
N ARG A 241 -10.79 -15.01 23.94
CA ARG A 241 -11.35 -16.13 23.17
C ARG A 241 -11.69 -17.26 24.12
N ARG A 242 -12.91 -17.80 24.03
CA ARG A 242 -13.25 -19.08 24.68
C ARG A 242 -12.38 -20.17 24.07
N CYS A 243 -11.66 -20.92 24.91
CA CYS A 243 -11.03 -22.16 24.47
C CYS A 243 -12.10 -23.14 23.98
N PRO A 244 -11.94 -23.76 22.80
CA PRO A 244 -12.84 -24.82 22.35
C PRO A 244 -12.63 -26.06 23.24
N ASN A 245 -13.62 -26.35 24.08
CA ASN A 245 -13.91 -27.62 24.76
C ASN A 245 -12.73 -28.56 25.07
N TYR A 246 -12.25 -28.53 26.32
CA TYR A 246 -12.07 -29.80 27.02
C TYR A 246 -13.47 -30.37 27.26
N MET A 247 -13.93 -31.28 26.40
CA MET A 247 -15.02 -32.18 26.76
C MET A 247 -14.54 -33.00 27.95
N LEU A 248 -14.96 -32.62 29.14
CA LEU A 248 -15.00 -33.52 30.29
C LEU A 248 -15.94 -34.66 29.90
N LYS A 249 -15.38 -35.77 29.44
CA LYS A 249 -16.08 -37.06 29.41
C LYS A 249 -16.27 -37.48 30.86
N GLY A 250 -17.47 -37.24 31.38
CA GLY A 250 -18.02 -38.00 32.52
C GLY A 250 -18.53 -39.36 32.04
#